data_AF-S8EQJ6-F1
#
_entry.id   AF-S8EQJ6-F1
#
_cell.length_a   1.000
_cell.length_b   1.000
_cell.length_c   1.000
_cell.angle_alpha   90.00
_cell.angle_beta   90.00
_cell.angle_gamma   90.00
#
_symmetry.space_group_name_H-M   'P 1'
#
loop_
_entity.id
_entity.type
_entity.pdbx_description
1 polymer ?
#
loop_
_entity_poly.entity_id
_entity_poly.type
_entity_poly.pdbx_seq_one_letter_code
_entity_poly.pdbx_strand_id
1 'polypeptide(L)'
;SSLAGLFFLTVVFGAMEGILVSIVLSLLWLLRKTSRPQCIVLGRLPQTYIYRNIERFRMAKEEPGIKIVRFDASLNFSNSDYFDSRVRQKLEPSTRYLIIDGSSINDLDVTSIRMLQRLCSHLKQNGITMVFANWKGPMRDFLQRAQFYETLPPENCFLSLHDAVFWAKQKLAAQQKIYEVHALDRAGIPGVRTFANAVETQGNMIRHRRRGHRVVMRGSSRCVSRGVTVLFLSAVGSGVSFKYPKSLHAHMPSRMFLFLVFVYV
;
A
#
# COMPACT_ATOMS: atom_id res chain seq x y z
N SER A 1 -39.58 0.88 15.59
CA SER A 1 -40.40 -0.13 14.88
C SER A 1 -40.15 -1.56 15.39
N SER A 2 -38.91 -1.98 15.69
CA SER A 2 -38.62 -3.38 16.09
C SER A 2 -39.15 -3.80 17.48
N LEU A 3 -39.23 -2.88 18.45
CA LEU A 3 -39.69 -3.16 19.82
C LEU A 3 -41.19 -3.46 19.91
N ALA A 4 -42.02 -2.78 19.11
CA ALA A 4 -43.47 -2.99 19.10
C ALA A 4 -43.85 -4.38 18.55
N GLY A 5 -43.11 -4.88 17.55
CA GLY A 5 -43.35 -6.21 16.97
C GLY A 5 -43.06 -7.35 17.94
N LEU A 6 -42.04 -7.21 18.79
CA LEU A 6 -41.71 -8.19 19.83
C LEU A 6 -42.79 -8.27 20.91
N PHE A 7 -43.32 -7.12 21.35
CA PHE A 7 -44.38 -7.04 22.37
C PHE A 7 -45.70 -7.67 21.91
N PHE A 8 -46.15 -7.37 20.70
CA PHE A 8 -47.37 -7.96 20.15
C PHE A 8 -47.26 -9.48 19.98
N LEU A 9 -46.09 -9.98 19.58
CA LEU A 9 -45.87 -11.42 19.44
C LEU A 9 -45.92 -12.15 20.79
N THR A 10 -45.33 -11.56 21.86
CA THR A 10 -45.41 -12.11 23.22
C THR A 10 -46.82 -12.15 23.79
N VAL A 11 -47.67 -11.18 23.45
CA VAL A 11 -49.06 -11.14 23.94
C VAL A 11 -49.95 -12.16 23.22
N VAL A 12 -49.69 -12.42 21.93
CA VAL A 12 -50.52 -13.32 21.11
C VAL A 12 -50.18 -14.80 21.29
N PHE A 13 -48.91 -15.15 21.52
CA PHE A 13 -48.45 -16.54 21.57
C PHE A 13 -48.31 -17.15 22.97
N GLY A 14 -48.53 -16.37 24.03
CA GLY A 14 -48.23 -16.77 25.41
C GLY A 14 -46.85 -16.27 25.85
N ALA A 15 -46.71 -16.01 27.15
CA ALA A 15 -45.51 -15.38 27.69
C ALA A 15 -44.24 -16.23 27.49
N MET A 16 -44.36 -17.57 27.55
CA MET A 16 -43.22 -18.49 27.43
C MET A 16 -42.71 -18.57 25.98
N GLU A 17 -43.61 -18.73 25.03
CA GLU A 17 -43.33 -18.79 23.59
C GLU A 17 -42.81 -17.45 23.08
N GLY A 18 -43.41 -16.35 23.54
CA GLY A 18 -43.00 -15.00 23.20
C GLY A 18 -41.55 -14.69 23.61
N ILE A 19 -41.14 -15.10 24.82
CA ILE A 19 -39.76 -14.93 25.29
C ILE A 19 -38.80 -15.72 24.39
N LEU A 20 -39.10 -16.98 24.08
CA LEU A 20 -38.25 -17.80 23.22
C LEU A 20 -38.04 -17.16 21.84
N VAL A 21 -39.12 -16.68 21.21
CA VAL A 21 -39.01 -16.01 19.90
C VAL A 21 -38.20 -14.72 20.00
N SER A 22 -38.36 -13.95 21.08
CA SER A 22 -37.60 -12.71 21.29
C SER A 22 -36.09 -12.95 21.42
N ILE A 23 -35.69 -14.02 22.12
CA ILE A 23 -34.28 -14.42 22.29
C ILE A 23 -33.69 -14.83 20.94
N VAL A 24 -34.41 -15.67 20.19
CA VAL A 24 -33.97 -16.13 18.86
C VAL A 24 -33.82 -14.94 17.89
N LEU A 25 -34.81 -14.04 17.84
CA LEU A 25 -34.75 -12.84 17.00
C LEU A 25 -33.61 -11.89 17.41
N SER A 26 -33.40 -11.70 18.71
CA SER A 26 -32.30 -10.88 19.25
C SER A 26 -30.94 -11.47 18.86
N LEU A 27 -30.76 -12.79 19.01
CA LEU A 27 -29.54 -13.49 18.62
C LEU A 27 -29.30 -13.38 17.10
N LEU A 28 -30.32 -13.60 16.29
CA LEU A 28 -30.23 -13.45 14.83
C LEU A 28 -29.86 -12.02 14.41
N TRP A 29 -30.43 -11.02 15.07
CA TRP A 29 -30.09 -9.62 14.81
C TRP A 29 -28.63 -9.31 15.21
N LEU A 30 -28.19 -9.80 16.37
CA LEU A 30 -26.81 -9.65 16.83
C LEU A 30 -25.81 -10.29 15.87
N LEU A 31 -26.09 -11.52 15.41
CA LEU A 31 -25.25 -12.22 14.44
C LEU A 31 -25.15 -11.43 13.13
N ARG A 32 -26.28 -10.97 12.58
CA ARG A 32 -26.28 -10.14 11.36
C ARG A 32 -25.50 -8.84 11.53
N LYS A 33 -25.62 -8.19 12.67
CA LYS A 33 -24.91 -6.94 12.98
C LYS A 33 -23.40 -7.17 13.07
N THR A 34 -22.96 -8.25 13.71
CA THR A 34 -21.54 -8.59 13.89
C THR A 34 -20.89 -9.05 12.58
N SER A 35 -21.61 -9.77 11.72
CA SER A 35 -21.09 -10.28 10.44
C SER A 35 -20.97 -9.23 9.32
N ARG A 36 -21.59 -8.05 9.47
CA ARG A 36 -21.53 -6.97 8.47
C ARG A 36 -21.01 -5.63 9.03
N PRO A 37 -19.75 -5.57 9.48
CA PRO A 37 -19.15 -4.34 9.99
C PRO A 37 -19.03 -3.23 8.93
N GLN A 38 -18.73 -2.01 9.39
CA GLN A 38 -18.48 -0.91 8.47
C GLN A 38 -17.11 -1.08 7.80
N CYS A 39 -17.10 -0.98 6.47
CA CYS A 39 -15.90 -0.90 5.65
C CYS A 39 -15.81 0.53 5.11
N ILE A 40 -14.84 1.29 5.61
CA ILE A 40 -14.75 2.74 5.47
C ILE A 40 -13.57 3.08 4.57
N VAL A 41 -13.78 3.99 3.61
CA VAL A 41 -12.68 4.57 2.83
C VAL A 41 -12.15 5.79 3.56
N LEU A 42 -10.83 5.87 3.71
CA LEU A 42 -10.16 6.97 4.37
C LEU A 42 -9.54 7.91 3.34
N GLY A 43 -9.70 9.21 3.56
CA GLY A 43 -9.04 10.28 2.84
C GLY A 43 -8.18 11.12 3.77
N ARG A 44 -7.17 11.77 3.21
CA ARG A 44 -6.28 12.68 3.92
C ARG A 44 -6.93 14.06 4.06
N LEU A 45 -6.90 14.64 5.25
CA LEU A 45 -7.26 16.03 5.44
C LEU A 45 -6.16 16.96 4.89
N PRO A 46 -6.51 18.08 4.24
CA PRO A 46 -5.55 18.97 3.59
C PRO A 46 -4.49 19.46 4.58
N GLN A 47 -3.22 19.48 4.16
CA GLN A 47 -2.09 19.98 4.95
C GLN A 47 -1.85 19.28 6.31
N THR A 48 -2.44 18.10 6.54
CA THR A 48 -2.22 17.33 7.78
C THR A 48 -1.72 15.93 7.49
N TYR A 49 -1.40 15.16 8.53
CA TYR A 49 -1.14 13.72 8.46
C TYR A 49 -2.33 12.87 8.93
N ILE A 50 -3.51 13.49 9.03
CA ILE A 50 -4.71 12.88 9.60
C ILE A 50 -5.56 12.31 8.46
N TYR A 51 -5.95 11.04 8.61
CA TYR A 51 -6.86 10.35 7.71
C TYR A 51 -8.23 10.17 8.37
N ARG A 52 -9.30 10.45 7.61
CA ARG A 52 -10.69 10.40 8.09
C ARG A 52 -11.62 9.84 7.02
N ASN A 53 -12.77 9.37 7.48
CA ASN A 53 -13.83 8.85 6.61
C ASN A 53 -14.28 9.94 5.62
N ILE A 54 -14.13 9.66 4.32
CA ILE A 54 -14.53 10.59 3.24
C ILE A 54 -16.03 10.86 3.21
N GLU A 55 -16.85 9.91 3.64
CA GLU A 55 -18.32 10.04 3.70
C GLU A 55 -18.75 11.00 4.82
N ARG A 56 -17.93 11.14 5.88
CA ARG A 56 -18.23 12.02 7.04
C ARG A 56 -17.52 13.37 6.96
N PHE A 57 -16.32 13.41 6.39
CA PHE A 57 -15.49 14.62 6.31
C PHE A 57 -15.29 15.03 4.86
N ARG A 58 -16.07 15.99 4.37
CA ARG A 58 -16.02 16.46 2.96
C ARG A 58 -14.65 17.00 2.53
N MET A 59 -13.83 17.45 3.48
CA MET A 59 -12.47 17.93 3.20
C MET A 59 -11.46 16.79 3.00
N ALA A 60 -11.77 15.57 3.45
CA ALA A 60 -10.87 14.43 3.33
C ALA A 60 -10.86 13.95 1.88
N LYS A 61 -9.68 13.94 1.26
CA LYS A 61 -9.50 13.52 -0.13
C LYS A 61 -8.68 12.25 -0.22
N GLU A 62 -9.07 11.37 -1.12
CA GLU A 62 -8.30 10.17 -1.42
C GLU A 62 -6.98 10.52 -2.10
N GLU A 63 -5.97 9.68 -1.90
CA GLU A 63 -4.66 9.85 -2.52
C GLU A 63 -4.67 9.14 -3.89
N PRO A 64 -4.30 9.81 -5.00
CA PRO A 64 -4.37 9.21 -6.33
C PRO A 64 -3.57 7.91 -6.43
N GLY A 65 -4.20 6.85 -6.95
CA GLY A 65 -3.59 5.53 -7.08
C GLY A 65 -3.48 4.73 -5.78
N ILE A 66 -3.90 5.28 -4.65
CA ILE A 66 -3.83 4.67 -3.32
C ILE A 66 -5.23 4.63 -2.70
N LYS A 67 -5.78 3.42 -2.53
CA LYS A 67 -7.04 3.22 -1.82
C LYS A 67 -6.73 2.88 -0.37
N ILE A 68 -7.30 3.61 0.58
CA ILE A 68 -7.12 3.35 2.02
C ILE A 68 -8.45 2.86 2.59
N VAL A 69 -8.45 1.67 3.18
CA VAL A 69 -9.65 1.05 3.74
C VAL A 69 -9.43 0.71 5.21
N ARG A 70 -10.39 1.11 6.06
CA ARG A 70 -10.49 0.70 7.45
C ARG A 70 -11.70 -0.20 7.65
N PHE A 71 -11.53 -1.27 8.40
CA PHE A 71 -12.61 -2.18 8.76
C PHE A 71 -12.84 -2.14 10.26
N ASP A 72 -14.03 -1.70 10.68
CA ASP A 72 -14.34 -1.40 12.08
C ASP A 72 -14.78 -2.67 12.85
N ALA A 73 -14.01 -3.76 12.74
CA ALA A 73 -14.19 -5.01 13.48
C ALA A 73 -12.95 -5.93 13.39
N SER A 74 -12.88 -6.94 14.25
CA SER A 74 -11.98 -8.09 14.07
C SER A 74 -12.37 -8.90 12.82
N LEU A 75 -11.41 -9.56 12.17
CA LEU A 75 -11.72 -10.46 11.06
C LEU A 75 -11.79 -11.90 11.56
N ASN A 76 -12.87 -12.58 11.21
CA ASN A 76 -13.08 -13.98 11.57
C ASN A 76 -13.90 -14.69 10.48
N PHE A 77 -14.18 -15.97 10.66
CA PHE A 77 -14.94 -16.78 9.72
C PHE A 77 -16.31 -16.19 9.37
N SER A 78 -16.93 -15.43 10.28
CA SER A 78 -18.28 -14.89 10.08
C SER A 78 -18.34 -13.66 9.17
N ASN A 79 -17.22 -12.94 9.01
CA ASN A 79 -17.18 -11.66 8.28
C ASN A 79 -16.05 -11.55 7.24
N SER A 80 -15.19 -12.56 7.12
CA SER A 80 -14.04 -12.55 6.19
C SER A 80 -14.45 -12.41 4.72
N ASP A 81 -15.47 -13.16 4.27
CA ASP A 81 -15.95 -13.07 2.88
C ASP A 81 -16.65 -11.74 2.59
N TYR A 82 -17.32 -11.18 3.60
CA TYR A 82 -17.90 -9.84 3.52
C TYR A 82 -16.80 -8.78 3.39
N PHE A 83 -15.72 -8.88 4.16
CA PHE A 83 -14.56 -7.99 4.02
C PHE A 83 -13.95 -8.06 2.62
N ASP A 84 -13.64 -9.26 2.11
CA ASP A 84 -13.09 -9.46 0.75
C ASP A 84 -13.96 -8.79 -0.32
N SER A 85 -15.26 -9.07 -0.29
CA SER A 85 -16.24 -8.50 -1.22
C SER A 85 -16.29 -6.96 -1.17
N ARG A 86 -16.30 -6.39 0.04
CA ARG A 86 -16.41 -4.94 0.23
C ARG A 86 -15.14 -4.20 -0.14
N VAL A 87 -13.97 -4.79 0.12
CA VAL A 87 -12.69 -4.24 -0.34
C VAL A 87 -12.68 -4.19 -1.86
N ARG A 88 -12.99 -5.31 -2.53
CA ARG A 88 -12.99 -5.40 -4.01
C ARG A 88 -13.93 -4.40 -4.65
N GLN A 89 -15.14 -4.23 -4.09
CA GLN A 89 -16.12 -3.26 -4.57
C GLN A 89 -15.63 -1.81 -4.50
N LYS A 90 -14.72 -1.50 -3.57
CA LYS A 90 -14.18 -0.15 -3.36
C LYS A 90 -12.93 0.15 -4.19
N LEU A 91 -12.39 -0.84 -4.89
CA LEU A 91 -11.22 -0.64 -5.75
C LEU A 91 -11.64 0.01 -7.07
N GLU A 92 -10.81 0.94 -7.52
CA GLU A 92 -10.98 1.62 -8.80
C GLU A 92 -9.91 1.12 -9.79
N PRO A 93 -10.13 1.22 -11.12
CA PRO A 93 -9.13 0.84 -12.14
C PRO A 93 -7.79 1.61 -12.02
N SER A 94 -7.84 2.81 -11.44
CA SER A 94 -6.68 3.66 -11.15
C SER A 94 -5.87 3.17 -9.95
N THR A 95 -6.44 2.30 -9.10
CA THR A 95 -5.82 1.85 -7.85
C THR A 95 -4.62 0.97 -8.15
N ARG A 96 -3.49 1.27 -7.51
CA ARG A 96 -2.24 0.48 -7.58
C ARG A 96 -1.77 0.01 -6.21
N TYR A 97 -2.17 0.73 -5.16
CA TYR A 97 -1.89 0.36 -3.79
C TYR A 97 -3.19 0.33 -3.00
N LEU A 98 -3.40 -0.76 -2.26
CA LEU A 98 -4.47 -0.88 -1.28
C LEU A 98 -3.83 -0.91 0.11
N ILE A 99 -4.11 0.11 0.92
CA ILE A 99 -3.65 0.17 2.31
C ILE A 99 -4.82 -0.22 3.21
N ILE A 100 -4.63 -1.27 4.00
CA ILE A 100 -5.56 -1.70 5.04
C ILE A 100 -5.13 -1.11 6.38
N ASP A 101 -5.95 -0.22 6.92
CA ASP A 101 -5.80 0.29 8.28
C ASP A 101 -6.33 -0.74 9.30
N GLY A 102 -5.40 -1.41 9.97
CA GLY A 102 -5.67 -2.42 10.99
C GLY A 102 -5.89 -1.85 12.39
N SER A 103 -5.99 -0.52 12.57
CA SER A 103 -6.18 0.10 13.88
C SER A 103 -7.42 -0.44 14.63
N SER A 104 -8.46 -0.81 13.89
CA SER A 104 -9.72 -1.37 14.41
C SER A 104 -9.81 -2.90 14.37
N ILE A 105 -8.82 -3.58 13.80
CA ILE A 105 -8.75 -5.05 13.76
C ILE A 105 -8.01 -5.51 15.03
N ASN A 106 -8.76 -6.06 15.98
CA ASN A 106 -8.21 -6.49 17.27
C ASN A 106 -7.79 -7.97 17.26
N ASP A 107 -8.41 -8.78 16.42
CA ASP A 107 -8.19 -10.23 16.39
C ASP A 107 -8.37 -10.80 14.96
N LEU A 108 -7.71 -11.93 14.70
CA LEU A 108 -7.74 -12.70 13.46
C LEU A 108 -7.83 -14.19 13.77
N ASP A 109 -8.64 -14.93 13.02
CA ASP A 109 -8.62 -16.39 13.02
C ASP A 109 -7.90 -16.97 11.78
N VAL A 110 -7.69 -18.29 11.77
CA VAL A 110 -7.03 -19.00 10.66
C VAL A 110 -7.77 -18.78 9.32
N THR A 111 -9.11 -18.73 9.36
CA THR A 111 -9.94 -18.51 8.18
C THR A 111 -9.71 -17.13 7.56
N SER A 112 -9.61 -16.10 8.40
CA SER A 112 -9.36 -14.73 7.99
C SER A 112 -7.96 -14.56 7.39
N ILE A 113 -6.94 -15.23 7.92
CA ILE A 113 -5.58 -15.25 7.33
C ILE A 113 -5.62 -15.83 5.92
N ARG A 114 -6.27 -16.98 5.73
CA ARG A 114 -6.41 -17.61 4.41
C ARG A 114 -7.15 -16.71 3.43
N MET A 115 -8.19 -16.01 3.89
CA MET A 115 -8.88 -15.00 3.08
C MET A 115 -7.92 -13.86 2.69
N LEU A 116 -7.16 -13.29 3.64
CA LEU A 116 -6.19 -12.23 3.34
C LEU A 116 -5.11 -12.67 2.36
N GLN A 117 -4.61 -13.91 2.46
CA GLN A 117 -3.63 -14.48 1.53
C GLN A 117 -4.19 -14.60 0.10
N ARG A 118 -5.44 -15.09 -0.03
CA ARG A 118 -6.15 -15.17 -1.30
C ARG A 118 -6.37 -13.78 -1.91
N LEU A 119 -6.80 -12.83 -1.09
CA LEU A 119 -7.02 -11.44 -1.51
C LEU A 119 -5.70 -10.80 -1.96
N CYS A 120 -4.60 -10.95 -1.21
CA CYS A 120 -3.28 -10.44 -1.58
C CYS A 120 -2.82 -11.01 -2.94
N SER A 121 -2.92 -12.32 -3.12
CA SER A 121 -2.53 -12.99 -4.37
C SER A 121 -3.35 -12.49 -5.56
N HIS A 122 -4.67 -12.37 -5.38
CA HIS A 122 -5.56 -11.88 -6.44
C HIS A 122 -5.28 -10.42 -6.81
N LEU A 123 -5.10 -9.55 -5.82
CA LEU A 123 -4.80 -8.15 -6.09
C LEU A 123 -3.46 -7.98 -6.79
N LYS A 124 -2.46 -8.76 -6.40
CA LYS A 124 -1.13 -8.76 -7.03
C LYS A 124 -1.21 -9.13 -8.51
N GLN A 125 -2.05 -10.10 -8.87
CA GLN A 125 -2.29 -10.47 -10.28
C GLN A 125 -2.90 -9.32 -11.09
N ASN A 126 -3.70 -8.47 -10.45
CA ASN A 126 -4.28 -7.27 -11.07
C ASN A 126 -3.37 -6.03 -10.98
N GLY A 127 -2.11 -6.19 -10.58
CA GLY A 127 -1.15 -5.08 -10.44
C GLY A 127 -1.44 -4.15 -9.25
N ILE A 128 -2.22 -4.61 -8.27
CA ILE A 128 -2.53 -3.89 -7.03
C ILE A 128 -1.69 -4.50 -5.90
N THR A 129 -0.86 -3.68 -5.27
CA THR A 129 -0.06 -4.10 -4.11
C THR A 129 -0.83 -3.82 -2.82
N MET A 130 -1.09 -4.87 -2.04
CA MET A 130 -1.67 -4.74 -0.70
C MET A 130 -0.59 -4.35 0.33
N VAL A 131 -0.95 -3.44 1.22
CA VAL A 131 -0.11 -2.84 2.27
C VAL A 131 -0.93 -2.79 3.56
N PHE A 132 -0.30 -3.00 4.71
CA PHE A 132 -0.94 -2.92 6.02
C PHE A 132 -0.36 -1.79 6.86
N ALA A 133 -1.22 -1.15 7.65
CA ALA A 133 -0.83 -0.11 8.59
C ALA A 133 -1.53 -0.30 9.96
N ASN A 134 -0.94 0.21 11.04
CA ASN A 134 -1.51 0.25 12.39
C ASN A 134 -1.87 -1.11 13.00
N TRP A 135 -1.16 -2.18 12.65
CA TRP A 135 -1.38 -3.50 13.29
C TRP A 135 -0.80 -3.54 14.70
N LYS A 136 -1.59 -4.06 15.65
CA LYS A 136 -1.19 -4.19 17.06
C LYS A 136 -0.11 -5.27 17.24
N GLY A 137 0.69 -5.16 18.30
CA GLY A 137 1.77 -6.11 18.61
C GLY A 137 1.35 -7.58 18.55
N PRO A 138 0.34 -8.00 19.34
CA PRO A 138 -0.12 -9.39 19.35
C PRO A 138 -0.54 -9.91 17.97
N MET A 139 -1.06 -9.01 17.11
CA MET A 139 -1.45 -9.36 15.75
C MET A 139 -0.24 -9.69 14.88
N ARG A 140 0.83 -8.90 14.99
CA ARG A 140 2.07 -9.15 14.24
C ARG A 140 2.71 -10.46 14.65
N ASP A 141 2.67 -10.78 15.94
CA ASP A 141 3.17 -12.05 16.48
C ASP A 141 2.34 -13.23 15.96
N PHE A 142 1.02 -13.07 15.88
CA PHE A 142 0.13 -14.08 15.33
C PHE A 142 0.39 -14.31 13.83
N LEU A 143 0.52 -13.25 13.02
CA LEU A 143 0.87 -13.38 11.60
C LEU A 143 2.20 -14.08 11.36
N GLN A 144 3.20 -13.79 12.20
CA GLN A 144 4.51 -14.41 12.13
C GLN A 144 4.37 -15.93 12.26
N ARG A 145 3.63 -16.39 13.28
CA ARG A 145 3.36 -17.82 13.50
C ARG A 145 2.52 -18.44 12.40
N ALA A 146 1.60 -17.68 11.82
CA ALA A 146 0.75 -18.13 10.72
C ALA A 146 1.41 -18.07 9.33
N GLN A 147 2.72 -17.79 9.25
CA GLN A 147 3.49 -17.68 8.00
C GLN A 147 2.89 -16.69 6.97
N PHE A 148 2.12 -15.71 7.44
CA PHE A 148 1.46 -14.75 6.55
C PHE A 148 2.46 -13.91 5.74
N TYR A 149 3.63 -13.66 6.32
CA TYR A 149 4.67 -12.84 5.71
C TYR A 149 5.34 -13.47 4.47
N GLU A 150 5.10 -14.76 4.21
CA GLU A 150 5.49 -15.40 2.96
C GLU A 150 4.65 -14.91 1.78
N THR A 151 3.39 -14.55 2.03
CA THR A 151 2.47 -14.02 1.01
C THR A 151 2.60 -12.51 0.87
N LEU A 152 2.71 -11.79 1.98
CA LEU A 152 2.88 -10.34 2.01
C LEU A 152 4.16 -9.98 2.75
N PRO A 153 5.17 -9.43 2.07
CA PRO A 153 6.47 -9.25 2.67
C PRO A 153 6.40 -8.21 3.81
N PRO A 154 7.21 -8.34 4.88
CA PRO A 154 7.19 -7.41 6.01
C PRO A 154 7.41 -5.93 5.65
N GLU A 155 8.06 -5.65 4.52
CA GLU A 155 8.27 -4.30 3.98
C GLU A 155 6.97 -3.59 3.57
N ASN A 156 5.87 -4.34 3.42
CA ASN A 156 4.53 -3.81 3.15
C ASN A 156 3.71 -3.63 4.45
N CYS A 157 4.32 -3.79 5.63
CA CYS A 157 3.65 -3.60 6.92
C CYS A 157 4.26 -2.41 7.66
N PHE A 158 3.41 -1.45 8.02
CA PHE A 158 3.83 -0.20 8.64
C PHE A 158 3.15 0.00 10.00
N LEU A 159 3.85 0.68 10.91
CA LEU A 159 3.30 1.03 12.22
C LEU A 159 2.32 2.19 12.14
N SER A 160 2.50 3.11 11.18
CA SER A 160 1.62 4.25 10.96
C SER A 160 1.01 4.22 9.56
N LEU A 161 -0.20 4.76 9.45
CA LEU A 161 -0.87 4.94 8.16
C LEU A 161 -0.14 5.96 7.28
N HIS A 162 0.48 6.97 7.89
CA HIS A 162 1.23 7.99 7.14
C HIS A 162 2.45 7.39 6.44
N ASP A 163 3.22 6.54 7.12
CA ASP A 163 4.40 5.90 6.55
C ASP A 163 4.03 4.96 5.40
N ALA A 164 2.93 4.21 5.53
CA ALA A 164 2.41 3.36 4.47
C ALA A 164 2.05 4.16 3.21
N VAL A 165 1.35 5.29 3.39
CA VAL A 165 1.00 6.19 2.27
C VAL A 165 2.25 6.81 1.67
N PHE A 166 3.18 7.30 2.49
CA PHE A 166 4.42 7.88 2.02
C PHE A 166 5.25 6.90 1.19
N TRP A 167 5.37 5.65 1.66
CA TRP A 167 6.04 4.57 0.93
C TRP A 167 5.33 4.28 -0.41
N ALA A 168 4.01 4.16 -0.41
CA ALA A 168 3.24 3.90 -1.63
C ALA A 168 3.37 5.03 -2.65
N LYS A 169 3.35 6.30 -2.21
CA LYS A 169 3.56 7.47 -3.08
C LYS A 169 4.95 7.47 -3.72
N GLN A 170 5.99 7.11 -2.97
CA GLN A 170 7.33 6.99 -3.53
C GLN A 170 7.40 5.90 -4.61
N LYS A 171 6.77 4.75 -4.39
CA LYS A 171 6.73 3.67 -5.38
C LYS A 171 5.94 4.06 -6.64
N LEU A 172 4.82 4.75 -6.48
CA LEU A 172 4.05 5.31 -7.61
C LEU A 172 4.89 6.30 -8.44
N ALA A 173 5.57 7.23 -7.77
CA ALA A 173 6.41 8.22 -8.44
C ALA A 173 7.60 7.56 -9.18
N ALA A 174 8.20 6.52 -8.59
CA ALA A 174 9.26 5.75 -9.24
C ALA A 174 8.76 5.02 -10.50
N GLN A 175 7.55 4.45 -10.45
CA GLN A 175 6.94 3.80 -11.61
C GLN A 175 6.66 4.79 -12.74
N GLN A 176 6.14 5.99 -12.43
CA GLN A 176 5.88 7.02 -13.44
C GLN A 176 7.16 7.46 -14.17
N LYS A 177 8.25 7.69 -13.44
CA LYS A 177 9.55 8.04 -14.04
C LYS A 177 10.07 6.97 -15.00
N ILE A 178 9.88 5.69 -14.66
CA ILE A 178 10.26 4.57 -15.53
C ILE A 178 9.43 4.60 -16.82
N TYR A 179 8.12 4.82 -16.74
CA TYR A 179 7.27 4.97 -17.93
C TYR A 179 7.68 6.14 -18.81
N GLU A 180 8.01 7.29 -18.23
CA GLU A 180 8.51 8.45 -18.98
C GLU A 180 9.81 8.13 -19.73
N VAL A 181 10.78 7.48 -19.07
CA VAL A 181 12.03 7.05 -19.72
C VAL A 181 11.76 6.10 -20.89
N HIS A 182 10.87 5.11 -20.72
CA HIS A 182 10.52 4.19 -21.81
C HIS A 182 9.67 4.86 -22.91
N ALA A 183 8.92 5.92 -22.61
CA ALA A 183 8.22 6.71 -23.62
C ALA A 183 9.20 7.55 -24.46
N LEU A 184 10.19 8.16 -23.80
CA LEU A 184 11.25 8.92 -24.45
C LEU A 184 12.17 8.02 -25.30
N ASP A 185 12.43 6.78 -24.86
CA ASP A 185 13.12 5.77 -25.66
C ASP A 185 12.34 5.39 -26.92
N ARG A 186 11.02 5.17 -26.79
CA ARG A 186 10.13 4.90 -27.94
C ARG A 186 10.02 6.07 -28.91
N ALA A 187 10.16 7.31 -28.42
CA ALA A 187 10.22 8.51 -29.26
C ALA A 187 11.56 8.67 -30.01
N GLY A 188 12.52 7.75 -29.84
CA GLY A 188 13.77 7.73 -30.58
C GLY A 188 14.79 8.79 -30.15
N ILE A 189 14.66 9.32 -28.93
CA ILE A 189 15.55 10.37 -28.43
C ILE A 189 16.97 9.77 -28.20
N PRO A 190 18.02 10.32 -28.83
CA PRO A 190 19.38 9.78 -28.72
C PRO A 190 19.87 9.74 -27.27
N GLY A 191 20.46 8.60 -26.85
CA GLY A 191 21.05 8.41 -25.51
C GLY A 191 20.09 7.87 -24.44
N VAL A 192 18.77 7.91 -24.66
CA VAL A 192 17.78 7.39 -23.68
C VAL A 192 17.78 5.87 -23.63
N ARG A 193 17.97 5.18 -24.77
CA ARG A 193 18.03 3.71 -24.85
C ARG A 193 19.14 3.10 -24.00
N THR A 194 20.32 3.73 -23.99
CA THR A 194 21.46 3.31 -23.16
C THR A 194 21.18 3.53 -21.68
N PHE A 195 20.46 4.60 -21.33
CA PHE A 195 20.03 4.89 -19.97
C PHE A 195 18.94 3.92 -19.48
N ALA A 196 17.92 3.65 -20.30
CA ALA A 196 16.84 2.70 -19.99
C ALA A 196 17.39 1.31 -19.67
N ASN A 197 18.30 0.80 -20.51
CA ASN A 197 18.97 -0.49 -20.30
C ASN A 197 19.81 -0.50 -19.01
N ALA A 198 20.51 0.59 -18.68
CA ALA A 198 21.32 0.66 -17.46
C ALA A 198 20.48 0.65 -16.17
N VAL A 199 19.35 1.37 -16.17
CA VAL A 199 18.39 1.40 -15.04
C VAL A 199 17.77 0.02 -14.82
N GLU A 200 17.38 -0.67 -15.89
CA GLU A 200 16.79 -2.01 -15.83
C GLU A 200 17.79 -3.06 -15.32
N THR A 201 19.05 -2.97 -15.77
CA THR A 201 20.13 -3.86 -15.33
C THR A 201 20.48 -3.65 -13.84
N GLN A 202 20.48 -2.39 -13.35
CA GLN A 202 20.68 -2.10 -11.93
C GLN A 202 19.51 -2.60 -11.06
N GLY A 203 18.26 -2.44 -11.51
CA GLY A 203 17.08 -2.96 -10.80
C GLY A 203 17.10 -4.48 -10.64
N ASN A 204 17.52 -5.21 -11.69
CA ASN A 204 17.65 -6.67 -11.66
C ASN A 204 18.84 -7.15 -10.79
N MET A 205 19.97 -6.44 -10.80
CA MET A 205 21.08 -6.76 -9.89
C MET A 205 20.71 -6.55 -8.41
N ILE A 206 19.93 -5.52 -8.06
CA ILE A 206 19.49 -5.30 -6.68
C ILE A 206 18.53 -6.42 -6.22
N ARG A 207 17.65 -6.91 -7.12
CA ARG A 207 16.76 -8.06 -6.82
C ARG A 207 17.53 -9.37 -6.59
N HIS A 208 18.58 -9.64 -7.35
CA HIS A 208 19.37 -10.86 -7.20
C HIS A 208 20.31 -10.84 -5.97
N ARG A 209 20.73 -9.66 -5.51
CA ARG A 209 21.83 -9.52 -4.54
C ARG A 209 21.41 -9.28 -3.09
N ARG A 210 20.10 -9.20 -2.79
CA ARG A 210 19.55 -9.17 -1.42
C ARG A 210 19.58 -10.53 -0.69
N ARG A 211 20.23 -11.56 -1.27
CA ARG A 211 20.75 -12.72 -0.55
C ARG A 211 22.16 -12.39 -0.04
N GLY A 212 22.22 -11.81 1.15
CA GLY A 212 23.38 -11.58 2.02
C GLY A 212 24.77 -11.47 1.38
N HIS A 213 25.29 -10.24 1.21
CA HIS A 213 26.66 -9.82 1.55
C HIS A 213 26.84 -8.31 1.27
N ARG A 214 27.63 -7.62 2.10
CA ARG A 214 27.85 -6.15 2.10
C ARG A 214 28.99 -5.82 1.14
N VAL A 215 28.82 -4.84 0.24
CA VAL A 215 29.88 -4.35 -0.67
C VAL A 215 29.93 -2.83 -0.70
N VAL A 216 31.14 -2.29 -0.59
CA VAL A 216 31.53 -0.88 -0.77
C VAL A 216 31.65 -0.57 -2.27
N MET A 217 31.04 0.51 -2.77
CA MET A 217 31.10 0.91 -4.19
C MET A 217 32.03 2.10 -4.41
N ARG A 218 32.91 2.01 -5.43
CA ARG A 218 33.63 3.12 -6.05
C ARG A 218 32.87 3.59 -7.30
N GLY A 219 32.57 4.88 -7.41
CA GLY A 219 31.90 5.44 -8.60
C GLY A 219 32.83 5.50 -9.82
N SER A 220 32.30 5.19 -11.00
CA SER A 220 32.99 5.37 -12.28
C SER A 220 32.19 6.29 -13.20
N SER A 221 32.79 7.39 -13.64
CA SER A 221 32.29 8.26 -14.70
C SER A 221 32.55 7.58 -16.06
N ARG A 222 31.55 7.43 -16.92
CA ARG A 222 31.77 7.11 -18.34
C ARG A 222 31.16 8.18 -19.23
N CYS A 223 32.00 8.74 -20.08
CA CYS A 223 31.64 9.66 -21.15
C CYS A 223 30.99 8.86 -22.29
N VAL A 224 29.77 9.22 -22.69
CA VAL A 224 29.10 8.60 -23.85
C VAL A 224 28.98 9.67 -24.94
N SER A 225 29.88 9.58 -25.91
CA SER A 225 29.78 10.09 -27.31
C SER A 225 29.08 11.43 -27.57
N ARG A 226 29.85 12.39 -28.09
CA ARG A 226 29.45 13.65 -28.78
C ARG A 226 28.44 14.54 -28.03
N GLY A 227 28.96 15.27 -27.03
CA GLY A 227 28.37 16.51 -26.53
C GLY A 227 27.50 16.41 -25.27
N VAL A 228 27.25 15.21 -24.76
CA VAL A 228 26.44 15.01 -23.54
C VAL A 228 27.26 14.22 -22.51
N THR A 229 27.66 14.88 -21.43
CA THR A 229 28.22 14.20 -20.25
C THR A 229 27.08 13.95 -19.26
N VAL A 230 26.68 12.69 -19.09
CA VAL A 230 25.72 12.30 -18.04
C VAL A 230 26.50 11.91 -16.80
N LEU A 231 26.44 12.73 -15.75
CA LEU A 231 27.03 12.40 -14.45
C LEU A 231 26.06 11.51 -13.66
N PHE A 232 26.47 10.27 -13.40
CA PHE A 232 25.75 9.37 -12.51
C PHE A 232 26.16 9.62 -11.06
N LEU A 233 25.23 10.14 -10.25
CA LEU A 233 25.35 10.20 -8.80
C LEU A 233 24.25 9.32 -8.19
N SER A 234 24.62 8.09 -7.80
CA SER A 234 23.74 7.28 -6.95
C SER A 234 24.02 7.61 -5.49
N ALA A 235 23.03 8.14 -4.77
CA ALA A 235 23.07 8.24 -3.32
C ALA A 235 22.22 7.11 -2.73
N VAL A 236 22.82 6.28 -1.87
CA VAL A 236 22.10 5.30 -1.04
C VAL A 236 22.32 5.71 0.41
N GLY A 237 21.24 6.17 1.07
CA GLY A 237 21.24 6.51 2.49
C GLY A 237 21.06 8.00 2.79
N SER A 238 20.20 8.28 3.78
CA SER A 238 19.99 9.61 4.35
C SER A 238 21.21 10.05 5.17
N GLY A 239 21.99 11.01 4.67
CA GLY A 239 23.02 11.69 5.48
C GLY A 239 24.37 12.03 4.82
N VAL A 240 24.47 12.20 3.49
CA VAL A 240 25.74 12.60 2.86
C VAL A 240 25.72 14.08 2.45
N SER A 241 26.56 14.89 3.11
CA SER A 241 26.85 16.27 2.70
C SER A 241 27.82 16.26 1.51
N PHE A 242 27.46 16.93 0.41
CA PHE A 242 28.20 16.87 -0.85
C PHE A 242 29.22 18.01 -0.94
N LYS A 243 30.53 17.68 -0.99
CA LYS A 243 31.59 18.63 -1.39
C LYS A 243 31.86 18.44 -2.88
N TYR A 244 31.56 19.47 -3.69
CA TYR A 244 31.90 19.50 -5.11
C TYR A 244 33.41 19.33 -5.33
N PRO A 245 33.87 18.41 -6.19
CA PRO A 245 35.27 18.39 -6.62
C PRO A 245 35.51 19.58 -7.56
N LYS A 246 36.38 20.51 -7.16
CA LYS A 246 36.75 21.72 -7.92
C LYS A 246 37.37 21.43 -9.30
N SER A 247 37.71 20.19 -9.61
CA SER A 247 38.37 19.78 -10.85
C SER A 247 37.45 19.68 -12.07
N LEU A 248 36.13 19.70 -11.92
CA LEU A 248 35.19 19.58 -13.06
C LEU A 248 34.96 20.88 -13.84
N HIS A 249 35.36 22.04 -13.31
CA HIS A 249 35.14 23.33 -13.97
C HIS A 249 36.13 23.65 -15.09
N ALA A 250 37.26 22.92 -15.19
CA ALA A 250 38.36 23.32 -16.05
C ALA A 250 38.21 22.90 -17.53
N HIS A 251 37.25 22.05 -17.90
CA HIS A 251 37.11 21.47 -19.25
C HIS A 251 35.64 21.34 -19.69
N MET A 252 34.89 22.44 -19.78
CA MET A 252 33.57 22.42 -20.44
C MET A 252 33.46 23.50 -21.54
N PRO A 253 33.23 23.11 -22.81
CA PRO A 253 32.83 24.06 -23.85
C PRO A 253 31.36 24.49 -23.66
N SER A 254 31.03 25.70 -24.12
CA SER A 254 29.82 26.49 -23.90
C SER A 254 28.49 25.94 -24.45
N ARG A 255 28.41 24.65 -24.82
CA ARG A 255 27.20 23.98 -25.33
C ARG A 255 27.03 22.57 -24.76
N MET A 256 27.06 22.43 -23.43
CA MET A 256 26.83 21.14 -22.76
C MET A 256 25.56 21.21 -21.90
N PHE A 257 24.58 20.34 -22.17
CA PHE A 257 23.41 20.15 -21.30
C PHE A 257 23.73 19.10 -20.24
N LEU A 258 23.74 19.51 -18.98
CA LEU A 258 23.96 18.64 -17.84
C LEU A 258 22.60 18.07 -17.37
N PHE A 259 22.30 16.81 -17.71
CA PHE A 259 21.16 16.09 -17.14
C PHE A 259 21.58 15.39 -15.85
N LEU A 260 21.27 15.99 -14.69
CA LEU A 260 21.35 15.32 -13.39
C LEU A 260 20.04 14.55 -13.16
N VAL A 261 20.07 13.22 -13.34
CA VAL A 261 18.94 12.36 -12.96
C VAL A 261 19.22 11.79 -11.58
N PHE A 262 18.64 12.39 -10.54
CA PHE A 262 18.61 11.80 -9.20
C PHE A 262 17.62 10.64 -9.18
N VAL A 263 18.14 9.41 -9.25
CA VAL A 263 17.36 8.22 -8.88
C VAL A 263 17.58 7.98 -7.39
N TYR A 264 16.63 8.42 -6.57
CA TYR A 264 16.52 7.94 -5.18
C TYR A 264 15.94 6.52 -5.23
N VAL A 265 16.69 5.53 -4.75
CA VAL A 265 16.23 4.13 -4.52
C VAL A 265 16.37 3.79 -3.05
#